data_AF-A0A0U0ZMU9-F1
#
_entry.id   AF-A0A0U0ZMU9-F1
#
_cell.length_a   1.000
_cell.length_b   1.000
_cell.length_c   1.000
_cell.angle_alpha   90.00
_cell.angle_beta   90.00
_cell.angle_gamma   90.00
#
_symmetry.space_group_name_H-M   'P 1'
#
loop_
_entity.id
_entity.type
_entity.pdbx_description
1 polymer ?
#
loop_
_entity_poly.entity_id
_entity_poly.type
_entity_poly.pdbx_seq_one_letter_code
_entity_poly.pdbx_strand_id
1 'polypeptide(L)'
;MWAYGGVCVVGELGSGGRDLTAPQRWEPDDQMVAAALSSPKSFRKMTELSAADRAWLVAGLTVAGVTAQDIADRTGCSLRLVRAIRAEEITQMAVLLHTETRALGDELRAEHIEHVATQHQLADVRADNDRLRMQLSQLVDAHVAGTLSVFPRCGHPKVKYNVYEHGGRKFCRECARLRKQERRKSKRLAAVS
;
A
#
# COMPACT_ATOMS: atom_id res chain seq x y z
N MET A 1 25.37 -12.22 31.80
CA MET A 1 24.87 -13.19 30.80
C MET A 1 23.39 -13.40 31.11
N TRP A 2 22.50 -12.60 30.51
CA TRP A 2 21.06 -12.63 30.80
C TRP A 2 20.31 -13.15 29.58
N ALA A 3 19.46 -14.13 29.84
CA ALA A 3 18.69 -14.89 28.88
C ALA A 3 17.45 -14.11 28.40
N TYR A 4 17.10 -14.35 27.15
CA TYR A 4 15.82 -14.01 26.52
C TYR A 4 14.65 -14.65 27.27
N GLY A 5 13.57 -13.90 27.47
CA GLY A 5 12.36 -14.42 28.10
C GLY A 5 11.09 -13.71 27.62
N GLY A 6 10.26 -14.47 26.90
CA GLY A 6 8.82 -14.51 27.14
C GLY A 6 7.96 -13.44 26.48
N VAL A 7 7.50 -13.75 25.25
CA VAL A 7 6.23 -13.23 24.74
C VAL A 7 5.10 -13.86 25.55
N CYS A 8 4.38 -13.07 26.33
CA CYS A 8 3.09 -13.47 26.90
C CYS A 8 1.97 -12.90 26.04
N VAL A 9 1.45 -13.72 25.12
CA VAL A 9 0.10 -13.55 24.57
C VAL A 9 -0.86 -14.10 25.62
N VAL A 10 -1.64 -13.22 26.25
CA VAL A 10 -2.87 -13.65 26.95
C VAL A 10 -3.98 -12.75 26.44
N GLY A 11 -4.81 -13.33 25.58
CA GLY A 11 -6.15 -12.80 25.34
C GLY A 11 -7.05 -13.26 26.49
N GLU A 12 -7.73 -12.31 27.14
CA GLU A 12 -8.92 -12.58 27.92
C GLU A 12 -9.95 -11.48 27.64
N LEU A 13 -11.08 -11.92 27.07
CA LEU A 13 -12.32 -11.18 27.00
C LEU A 13 -12.88 -11.08 28.43
N GLY A 14 -12.81 -9.90 29.03
CA GLY A 14 -13.25 -9.66 30.41
C GLY A 14 -13.79 -8.25 30.60
N SER A 15 -15.08 -8.17 30.88
CA SER A 15 -15.89 -6.98 31.08
C SER A 15 -15.39 -6.05 32.20
N GLY A 16 -15.32 -4.73 31.89
CA GLY A 16 -15.86 -3.67 32.74
C GLY A 16 -15.37 -3.56 34.20
N GLY A 17 -14.10 -3.22 34.40
CA GLY A 17 -13.61 -2.69 35.67
C GLY A 17 -12.60 -1.57 35.40
N ARG A 18 -13.07 -0.34 35.22
CA ARG A 18 -12.20 0.83 35.04
C ARG A 18 -11.57 1.13 36.41
N ASP A 19 -10.31 0.72 36.59
CA ASP A 19 -9.52 1.01 37.78
C ASP A 19 -9.38 2.54 37.90
N LEU A 20 -10.07 3.15 38.86
CA LEU A 20 -10.20 4.60 39.04
C LEU A 20 -8.95 5.28 39.64
N THR A 21 -7.83 4.55 39.74
CA THR A 21 -6.61 5.02 40.41
C THR A 21 -5.37 5.13 39.51
N ALA A 22 -5.47 4.73 38.23
CA ALA A 22 -4.39 4.96 37.28
C ALA A 22 -4.34 6.45 36.88
N PRO A 23 -3.18 7.13 36.95
CA PRO A 23 -3.07 8.49 36.47
C PRO A 23 -3.46 8.53 34.99
N GLN A 24 -4.36 9.45 34.63
CA GLN A 24 -4.81 9.62 33.25
C GLN A 24 -3.59 9.94 32.37
N ARG A 25 -3.14 8.95 31.60
CA ARG A 25 -2.03 9.10 30.66
C ARG A 25 -2.49 10.03 29.54
N TRP A 26 -1.75 11.10 29.33
CA TRP A 26 -1.95 11.95 28.15
C TRP A 26 -1.62 11.14 26.90
N GLU A 27 -2.47 11.25 25.88
CA GLU A 27 -2.30 10.64 24.57
C GLU A 27 -2.34 11.74 23.50
N PRO A 28 -1.43 11.69 22.51
CA PRO A 28 -1.44 12.63 21.40
C PRO A 28 -2.68 12.46 20.53
N ASP A 29 -3.28 13.57 20.11
CA ASP A 29 -4.30 13.57 19.06
C ASP A 29 -3.62 13.59 17.68
N ASP A 30 -3.73 12.47 16.98
CA ASP A 30 -3.16 12.26 15.64
C ASP A 30 -3.72 13.21 14.58
N GLN A 31 -4.96 13.68 14.75
CA GLN A 31 -5.63 14.55 13.79
C GLN A 31 -5.39 16.04 14.06
N MET A 32 -4.84 16.39 15.22
CA MET A 32 -4.71 17.79 15.64
C MET A 32 -3.84 18.62 14.67
N VAL A 33 -2.70 18.07 14.22
CA VAL A 33 -1.79 18.77 13.31
C VAL A 33 -2.43 18.91 11.92
N ALA A 34 -3.09 17.85 11.43
CA ALA A 34 -3.77 17.86 10.14
C ALA A 34 -4.95 18.86 10.14
N ALA A 35 -5.71 18.94 11.23
CA ALA A 35 -6.77 19.92 11.42
C ALA A 35 -6.23 21.35 11.42
N ALA A 36 -5.10 21.61 12.09
CA ALA A 36 -4.46 22.92 12.10
C ALA A 36 -3.90 23.34 10.73
N LEU A 37 -3.41 22.38 9.95
CA LEU A 37 -2.91 22.63 8.59
C LEU A 37 -4.04 22.91 7.59
N SER A 38 -5.14 22.16 7.69
CA SER A 38 -6.29 22.25 6.77
C SER A 38 -7.19 23.45 7.04
N SER A 39 -7.39 23.83 8.31
CA SER A 39 -8.32 24.90 8.70
C SER A 39 -7.66 25.94 9.61
N PRO A 40 -6.64 26.67 9.11
CA PRO A 40 -5.81 27.54 9.95
C PRO A 40 -6.51 28.68 10.68
N LYS A 41 -7.68 29.16 10.20
CA LYS A 41 -8.40 30.27 10.84
C LYS A 41 -9.46 29.83 11.86
N SER A 42 -9.89 28.57 11.83
CA SER A 42 -10.91 28.02 12.72
C SER A 42 -10.36 27.00 13.70
N PHE A 43 -9.04 26.79 13.68
CA PHE A 43 -8.39 25.90 14.62
C PHE A 43 -8.44 26.50 16.04
N ARG A 44 -8.46 25.63 17.05
CA ARG A 44 -8.56 26.01 18.47
C ARG A 44 -7.46 26.97 18.87
N LYS A 45 -7.77 27.91 19.76
CA LYS A 45 -6.78 28.85 20.27
C LYS A 45 -5.79 28.14 21.18
N MET A 46 -4.55 28.63 21.22
CA MET A 46 -3.49 28.06 22.07
C MET A 46 -3.86 27.98 23.56
N THR A 47 -4.71 28.90 24.06
CA THR A 47 -5.19 28.94 25.45
C THR A 47 -6.18 27.82 25.81
N GLU A 48 -6.82 27.22 24.81
CA GLU A 48 -7.82 26.15 24.98
C GLU A 48 -7.18 24.75 25.03
N LEU A 49 -5.88 24.67 24.74
CA LEU A 49 -5.11 23.43 24.69
C LEU A 49 -4.37 23.19 26.00
N SER A 50 -4.21 21.93 26.40
CA SER A 50 -3.34 21.56 27.53
C SER A 50 -1.87 21.83 27.19
N ALA A 51 -0.97 21.87 28.19
CA ALA A 51 0.45 22.09 27.94
C ALA A 51 1.05 21.05 26.99
N ALA A 52 0.69 19.77 27.17
CA ALA A 52 1.13 18.69 26.31
C ALA A 52 0.57 18.81 24.88
N ASP A 53 -0.69 19.20 24.71
CA ASP A 53 -1.29 19.42 23.38
C ASP A 53 -0.66 20.59 22.64
N ARG A 54 -0.32 21.66 23.37
CA ARG A 54 0.41 22.81 22.79
C ARG A 54 1.77 22.39 22.27
N ALA A 55 2.52 21.64 23.08
CA ALA A 55 3.83 21.11 22.69
C ALA A 55 3.70 20.19 21.47
N TRP A 56 2.73 19.27 21.47
CA TRP A 56 2.45 18.36 20.36
C TRP A 56 2.13 19.09 19.06
N LEU A 57 1.23 20.09 19.12
CA LEU A 57 0.84 20.89 17.98
C LEU A 57 2.01 21.69 17.42
N VAL A 58 2.76 22.39 18.27
CA VAL A 58 3.90 23.21 17.86
C VAL A 58 5.00 22.33 17.27
N ALA A 59 5.29 21.17 17.85
CA ALA A 59 6.23 20.21 17.30
C ALA A 59 5.81 19.72 15.91
N GLY A 60 4.56 19.26 15.76
CA GLY A 60 4.04 18.73 14.50
C GLY A 60 4.04 19.77 13.38
N LEU A 61 3.61 21.00 13.67
CA LEU A 61 3.66 22.10 12.70
C LEU A 61 5.11 22.48 12.34
N THR A 62 6.04 22.35 13.28
CA THR A 62 7.48 22.59 13.02
C THR A 62 8.06 21.53 12.09
N VAL A 63 7.76 20.25 12.32
CA VAL A 63 8.15 19.13 11.44
C VAL A 63 7.50 19.25 10.05
N ALA A 64 6.29 19.82 9.97
CA ALA A 64 5.63 20.16 8.71
C ALA A 64 6.24 21.38 7.98
N GLY A 65 7.28 22.02 8.55
CA GLY A 65 7.97 23.16 7.94
C GLY A 65 7.29 24.52 8.16
N VAL A 66 6.30 24.61 9.06
CA VAL A 66 5.61 25.87 9.35
C VAL A 66 6.48 26.76 10.23
N THR A 67 6.62 28.03 9.84
CA THR A 67 7.47 28.99 10.57
C THR A 67 6.84 29.35 11.92
N ALA A 68 7.66 29.79 12.88
CA ALA A 68 7.12 30.22 14.19
C ALA A 68 6.12 31.38 14.08
N GLN A 69 6.32 32.27 13.10
CA GLN A 69 5.42 33.38 12.82
C GLN A 69 4.08 32.86 12.29
N ASP A 70 4.11 31.95 11.30
CA ASP A 70 2.89 31.37 10.76
C ASP A 70 2.13 30.54 11.80
N ILE A 71 2.83 29.83 12.70
CA ILE A 71 2.19 29.11 13.81
C ILE A 71 1.48 30.11 14.74
N ALA A 72 2.12 31.22 15.07
CA ALA A 72 1.55 32.26 15.92
C ALA A 72 0.26 32.84 15.29
N ASP A 73 0.32 33.17 14.00
CA ASP A 73 -0.81 33.71 13.24
C ASP A 73 -1.96 32.70 13.10
N ARG A 74 -1.66 31.41 12.89
CA ARG A 74 -2.65 30.32 12.81
C ARG A 74 -3.34 30.04 14.14
N THR A 75 -2.60 30.08 15.24
CA THR A 75 -3.12 29.70 16.58
C THR A 75 -3.61 30.90 17.39
N GLY A 76 -3.54 32.10 16.81
CA GLY A 76 -3.97 33.35 17.43
C GLY A 76 -3.16 33.71 18.67
N CYS A 77 -1.86 33.38 18.69
CA CYS A 77 -0.99 33.63 19.84
C CYS A 77 0.25 34.45 19.48
N SER A 78 1.06 34.83 20.46
CA SER A 78 2.25 35.64 20.22
C SER A 78 3.44 34.80 19.72
N LEU A 79 4.27 35.37 18.85
CA LEU A 79 5.53 34.76 18.42
C LEU A 79 6.43 34.35 19.61
N ARG A 80 6.42 35.17 20.67
CA ARG A 80 7.17 34.88 21.91
C ARG A 80 6.69 33.60 22.58
N LEU A 81 5.37 33.38 22.63
CA LEU A 81 4.80 32.16 23.20
C LEU A 81 5.20 30.92 22.39
N VAL A 82 5.11 30.98 21.06
CA VAL A 82 5.52 29.85 20.20
C VAL A 82 7.00 29.50 20.42
N ARG A 83 7.87 30.51 20.50
CA ARG A 83 9.30 30.31 20.78
C ARG A 83 9.55 29.72 22.17
N ALA A 84 8.79 30.14 23.18
CA ALA A 84 8.88 29.57 24.52
C ALA A 84 8.48 28.08 24.51
N ILE A 85 7.34 27.74 23.91
CA ILE A 85 6.87 26.35 23.80
C ILE A 85 7.89 25.50 23.04
N ARG A 86 8.47 26.01 21.94
CA ARG A 86 9.53 25.31 21.20
C ARG A 86 10.76 24.98 22.05
N ALA A 87 11.08 25.81 23.02
CA ALA A 87 12.23 25.59 23.89
C ALA A 87 11.96 24.54 24.98
N GLU A 88 10.70 24.14 25.20
CA GLU A 88 10.35 23.13 26.20
C GLU A 88 10.83 21.73 25.78
N GLU A 89 11.33 20.96 26.75
CA GLU A 89 11.84 19.60 26.54
C GLU A 89 10.77 18.66 25.95
N ILE A 90 9.53 18.79 26.40
CA ILE A 90 8.39 18.01 25.88
C ILE A 90 8.15 18.27 24.39
N THR A 91 8.39 19.50 23.92
CA THR A 91 8.26 19.85 22.50
C THR A 91 9.39 19.23 21.68
N GLN A 92 10.61 19.18 22.22
CA GLN A 92 11.74 18.50 21.56
C GLN A 92 11.48 16.99 21.43
N MET A 93 10.95 16.36 22.49
CA MET A 93 10.52 14.97 22.44
C MET A 93 9.42 14.74 21.42
N ALA A 94 8.43 15.63 21.35
CA ALA A 94 7.35 15.56 20.37
C ALA A 94 7.88 15.73 18.92
N VAL A 95 8.89 16.57 18.69
CA VAL A 95 9.53 16.71 17.37
C VAL A 95 10.13 15.38 16.93
N LEU A 96 10.89 14.71 17.79
CA LEU A 96 11.46 13.39 17.50
C LEU A 96 10.35 12.37 17.17
N LEU A 97 9.28 12.34 17.97
CA LEU A 97 8.18 11.41 17.76
C LEU A 97 7.41 11.68 16.45
N HIS A 98 7.21 12.95 16.07
CA HIS A 98 6.61 13.32 14.78
C HIS A 98 7.50 12.91 13.61
N THR A 99 8.82 13.11 13.72
CA THR A 99 9.77 12.70 12.69
C THR A 99 9.79 11.18 12.52
N GLU A 100 9.84 10.43 13.62
CA GLU A 100 9.85 8.98 13.60
C GLU A 100 8.55 8.40 13.05
N THR A 101 7.40 8.88 13.53
CA THR A 101 6.08 8.44 13.04
C THR A 101 5.93 8.69 11.53
N ARG A 102 6.46 9.81 11.03
CA ARG A 102 6.45 10.11 9.60
C ARG A 102 7.33 9.13 8.82
N ALA A 103 8.55 8.86 9.28
CA ALA A 103 9.46 7.91 8.64
C ALA A 103 8.83 6.50 8.58
N LEU A 104 8.31 6.01 9.70
CA LEU A 104 7.60 4.73 9.77
C LEU A 104 6.37 4.69 8.84
N GLY A 105 5.63 5.80 8.74
CA GLY A 105 4.49 5.91 7.83
C GLY A 105 4.88 5.95 6.35
N ASP A 106 6.07 6.44 6.00
CA ASP A 106 6.63 6.39 4.65
C ASP A 106 7.08 4.95 4.32
N GLU A 107 7.80 4.29 5.24
CA GLU A 107 8.24 2.89 5.10
C GLU A 107 7.05 1.94 4.95
N LEU A 108 6.03 2.05 5.81
CA LEU A 108 4.83 1.21 5.74
C LEU A 108 4.09 1.38 4.41
N ARG A 109 4.07 2.60 3.85
CA ARG A 109 3.47 2.83 2.53
C ARG A 109 4.27 2.17 1.41
N ALA A 110 5.60 2.25 1.46
CA ALA A 110 6.46 1.56 0.50
C ALA A 110 6.24 0.05 0.54
N GLU A 111 6.25 -0.55 1.74
CA GLU A 111 5.99 -1.97 1.96
C GLU A 111 4.62 -2.39 1.45
N HIS A 112 3.57 -1.60 1.68
CA HIS A 112 2.24 -1.89 1.13
C HIS A 112 2.21 -1.89 -0.40
N ILE A 113 2.92 -0.97 -1.05
CA ILE A 113 3.01 -0.91 -2.52
C ILE A 113 3.71 -2.16 -3.05
N GLU A 114 4.83 -2.55 -2.43
CA GLU A 114 5.60 -3.74 -2.82
C GLU A 114 4.82 -5.03 -2.59
N HIS A 115 4.12 -5.13 -1.47
CA HIS A 115 3.26 -6.27 -1.15
C HIS A 115 2.13 -6.42 -2.19
N VAL A 116 1.45 -5.33 -2.54
CA VAL A 116 0.40 -5.36 -3.57
C VAL A 116 0.96 -5.77 -4.94
N ALA A 117 2.12 -5.23 -5.33
CA ALA A 117 2.78 -5.62 -6.58
C ALA A 117 3.13 -7.13 -6.59
N THR A 118 3.66 -7.64 -5.48
CA THR A 118 4.00 -9.05 -5.30
C THR A 118 2.75 -9.94 -5.36
N GLN A 119 1.65 -9.52 -4.75
CA GLN A 119 0.38 -10.25 -4.81
C GLN A 119 -0.18 -10.34 -6.23
N HIS A 120 -0.10 -9.26 -7.01
CA HIS A 120 -0.49 -9.27 -8.41
C HIS A 120 0.38 -10.22 -9.24
N GLN A 121 1.71 -10.16 -9.09
CA GLN A 121 2.62 -11.07 -9.77
C GLN A 121 2.35 -12.53 -9.41
N LEU A 122 2.09 -12.82 -8.13
CA LEU A 122 1.76 -14.16 -7.67
C LEU A 122 0.43 -14.66 -8.27
N ALA A 123 -0.58 -13.79 -8.37
CA ALA A 123 -1.86 -14.11 -8.99
C ALA A 123 -1.69 -14.42 -10.49
N ASP A 124 -0.91 -13.62 -11.21
CA ASP A 124 -0.62 -13.83 -12.63
C ASP A 124 0.13 -15.14 -12.87
N VAL A 125 1.17 -15.42 -12.07
CA VAL A 125 1.95 -16.66 -12.16
C VAL A 125 1.07 -17.89 -11.84
N ARG A 126 0.19 -17.79 -10.85
CA ARG A 126 -0.77 -18.86 -10.52
C ARG A 126 -1.74 -19.11 -11.67
N ALA A 127 -2.34 -18.06 -12.23
CA ALA A 127 -3.25 -18.17 -13.36
C ALA A 127 -2.56 -18.77 -14.60
N ASP A 128 -1.33 -18.37 -14.86
CA ASP A 128 -0.51 -18.92 -15.94
C ASP A 128 -0.17 -20.39 -15.70
N ASN A 129 0.19 -20.76 -14.46
CA ASN A 129 0.47 -22.15 -14.10
C ASN A 129 -0.78 -23.03 -14.29
N ASP A 130 -1.94 -22.59 -13.82
CA ASP A 130 -3.20 -23.31 -13.96
C ASP A 130 -3.60 -23.47 -15.43
N ARG A 131 -3.44 -22.40 -16.23
CA ARG A 131 -3.64 -22.46 -17.68
C ARG A 131 -2.73 -23.50 -18.33
N LEU A 132 -1.43 -23.48 -18.02
CA LEU A 132 -0.45 -24.41 -18.59
C LEU A 132 -0.73 -25.86 -18.16
N ARG A 133 -1.08 -26.09 -16.90
CA ARG A 133 -1.51 -27.41 -16.40
C ARG A 133 -2.73 -27.93 -17.14
N MET A 134 -3.73 -27.08 -17.37
CA MET A 134 -4.92 -27.44 -18.14
C MET A 134 -4.57 -27.79 -19.60
N GLN A 135 -3.69 -27.02 -20.23
CA GLN A 135 -3.22 -27.29 -21.60
C GLN A 135 -2.46 -28.62 -21.67
N LEU A 136 -1.58 -28.87 -20.71
CA LEU A 136 -0.83 -30.12 -20.60
C LEU A 136 -1.77 -31.32 -20.38
N SER A 137 -2.74 -31.21 -19.47
CA SER A 137 -3.75 -32.26 -19.23
C SER A 137 -4.45 -32.63 -20.54
N GLN A 138 -4.95 -31.65 -21.30
CA GLN A 138 -5.62 -31.93 -22.57
C GLN A 138 -4.74 -32.64 -23.60
N LEU A 139 -3.42 -32.36 -23.61
CA LEU A 139 -2.47 -33.03 -24.50
C LEU A 139 -2.21 -34.47 -24.04
N VAL A 140 -1.99 -34.67 -22.74
CA VAL A 140 -1.79 -35.99 -22.15
C VAL A 140 -3.02 -36.86 -22.34
N ASP A 141 -4.22 -36.34 -22.04
CA ASP A 141 -5.48 -37.05 -22.20
C ASP A 141 -5.70 -37.47 -23.66
N ALA A 142 -5.46 -36.58 -24.62
CA ALA A 142 -5.57 -36.88 -26.04
C ALA A 142 -4.52 -37.90 -26.52
N HIS A 143 -3.31 -37.85 -25.97
CA HIS A 143 -2.23 -38.78 -26.29
C HIS A 143 -2.54 -40.18 -25.75
N VAL A 144 -2.92 -40.29 -24.48
CA VAL A 144 -3.29 -41.55 -23.81
C VAL A 144 -4.52 -42.18 -24.47
N ALA A 145 -5.50 -41.37 -24.86
CA ALA A 145 -6.67 -41.85 -25.60
C ALA A 145 -6.35 -42.21 -27.08
N GLY A 146 -5.14 -41.96 -27.58
CA GLY A 146 -4.75 -42.21 -28.97
C GLY A 146 -5.45 -41.30 -30.00
N THR A 147 -6.07 -40.21 -29.56
CA THR A 147 -6.84 -39.29 -30.42
C THR A 147 -6.09 -38.00 -30.76
N LEU A 148 -4.83 -37.87 -30.30
CA LEU A 148 -4.00 -36.71 -30.57
C LEU A 148 -3.72 -36.59 -32.07
N SER A 149 -4.33 -35.59 -32.69
CA SER A 149 -4.09 -35.20 -34.08
C SER A 149 -3.45 -33.82 -34.13
N VAL A 150 -2.74 -33.53 -35.22
CA VAL A 150 -2.07 -32.25 -35.45
C VAL A 150 -2.64 -31.54 -36.67
N PHE A 151 -2.48 -30.22 -36.75
CA PHE A 151 -2.80 -29.46 -37.95
C PHE A 151 -1.75 -29.72 -39.05
N PRO A 152 -2.13 -30.19 -40.25
CA PRO A 152 -1.17 -30.61 -41.28
C PRO A 152 -0.21 -29.51 -41.75
N ARG A 153 -0.63 -28.24 -41.72
CA ARG A 153 0.16 -27.10 -42.20
C ARG A 153 1.15 -26.52 -41.19
N CYS A 154 0.95 -26.76 -39.90
CA CYS A 154 1.72 -26.08 -38.85
C CYS A 154 2.20 -27.00 -37.72
N GLY A 155 1.82 -28.27 -37.72
CA GLY A 155 2.27 -29.25 -36.71
C GLY A 155 1.68 -29.06 -35.31
N HIS A 156 0.92 -27.98 -35.06
CA HIS A 156 0.34 -27.73 -33.75
C HIS A 156 -0.74 -28.76 -33.38
N PRO A 157 -0.86 -29.14 -32.09
CA PRO A 157 -1.83 -30.13 -31.64
C PRO A 157 -3.27 -29.61 -31.77
N LYS A 158 -4.16 -30.48 -32.23
CA LYS A 158 -5.59 -30.21 -32.45
C LYS A 158 -6.41 -30.56 -31.22
N VAL A 159 -6.08 -29.92 -30.11
CA VAL A 159 -6.77 -30.05 -28.81
C VAL A 159 -7.69 -28.86 -28.54
N LYS A 160 -8.65 -29.03 -27.62
CA LYS A 160 -9.76 -28.07 -27.38
C LYS A 160 -9.25 -26.63 -27.18
N TYR A 161 -8.20 -26.44 -26.38
CA TYR A 161 -7.66 -25.09 -26.14
C TYR A 161 -7.01 -24.43 -27.36
N ASN A 162 -6.56 -25.19 -28.36
CA ASN A 162 -5.80 -24.69 -29.52
C ASN A 162 -6.62 -24.62 -30.82
N VAL A 163 -7.90 -25.03 -30.78
CA VAL A 163 -8.80 -25.04 -31.92
C VAL A 163 -9.86 -23.94 -31.76
N TYR A 164 -10.10 -23.18 -32.83
CA TYR A 164 -11.29 -22.32 -32.94
C TYR A 164 -12.02 -22.62 -34.24
N GLU A 165 -13.32 -22.32 -34.29
CA GLU A 165 -14.17 -22.58 -35.45
C GLU A 165 -14.68 -21.27 -36.03
N HIS A 166 -14.67 -21.16 -37.35
CA HIS A 166 -15.19 -20.01 -38.08
C HIS A 166 -15.70 -20.48 -39.45
N GLY A 167 -16.95 -20.19 -39.80
CA GLY A 167 -17.54 -20.60 -41.09
C GLY A 167 -17.47 -22.11 -41.33
N GLY A 168 -17.71 -22.92 -40.28
CA GLY A 168 -17.72 -24.39 -40.36
C GLY A 168 -16.34 -25.06 -40.47
N ARG A 169 -15.23 -24.29 -40.46
CA ARG A 169 -13.87 -24.83 -40.53
C ARG A 169 -13.13 -24.64 -39.20
N LYS A 170 -12.32 -25.63 -38.83
CA LYS A 170 -11.43 -25.62 -37.66
C LYS A 170 -10.08 -24.97 -38.01
N PHE A 171 -9.64 -24.05 -37.18
CA PHE A 171 -8.39 -23.32 -37.35
C PHE A 171 -7.51 -23.40 -36.11
N CYS A 172 -6.19 -23.30 -36.31
CA CYS A 172 -5.21 -23.26 -35.23
C CYS A 172 -5.18 -21.87 -34.59
N ARG A 173 -5.47 -21.80 -33.29
CA ARG A 173 -5.44 -20.55 -32.50
C ARG A 173 -4.03 -19.96 -32.45
N GLU A 174 -3.01 -20.80 -32.32
CA GLU A 174 -1.61 -20.36 -32.25
C GLU A 174 -1.15 -19.65 -33.53
N CYS A 175 -1.43 -20.24 -34.70
CA CYS A 175 -1.13 -19.58 -35.98
C CYS A 175 -1.94 -18.29 -36.19
N ALA A 176 -3.17 -18.20 -35.65
CA ALA A 176 -3.93 -16.96 -35.68
C ALA A 176 -3.30 -15.89 -34.77
N ARG A 177 -2.82 -16.28 -33.58
CA ARG A 177 -2.11 -15.41 -32.63
C ARG A 177 -0.84 -14.84 -33.23
N LEU A 178 0.03 -15.69 -33.80
CA LEU A 178 1.28 -15.29 -34.44
C LEU A 178 1.04 -14.31 -35.60
N ARG A 179 0.07 -14.59 -36.47
CA ARG A 179 -0.30 -13.68 -37.57
C ARG A 179 -0.81 -12.32 -37.07
N LYS A 180 -1.57 -12.30 -35.97
CA LYS A 180 -2.03 -11.04 -35.35
C LYS A 180 -0.86 -10.26 -34.75
N GLN A 181 0.08 -10.93 -34.09
CA GLN A 181 1.29 -10.29 -33.55
C GLN A 181 2.14 -9.68 -34.65
N GLU A 182 2.38 -10.41 -35.74
CA GLU A 182 3.15 -9.93 -36.89
C GLU A 182 2.52 -8.68 -37.51
N ARG A 183 1.18 -8.70 -37.71
CA ARG A 183 0.43 -7.53 -38.19
C ARG A 183 0.51 -6.32 -37.25
N ARG A 184 0.54 -6.54 -35.94
CA ARG A 184 0.68 -5.44 -34.96
C ARG A 184 2.10 -4.86 -35.00
N LYS A 185 3.11 -5.73 -35.09
CA LYS A 185 4.52 -5.32 -35.22
C LYS A 185 4.75 -4.51 -36.50
N SER A 186 4.25 -4.98 -37.64
CA SER A 186 4.39 -4.26 -38.91
C SER A 186 3.68 -2.89 -38.91
N LYS A 187 2.46 -2.81 -38.32
CA LYS A 187 1.78 -1.52 -38.14
C LYS A 187 2.54 -0.56 -37.24
N ARG A 188 3.14 -1.04 -36.14
CA ARG A 188 3.94 -0.21 -35.25
C ARG A 188 5.19 0.32 -35.95
N LEU A 189 5.87 -0.50 -36.76
CA LEU A 189 7.04 -0.10 -37.54
C LEU A 189 6.66 0.95 -38.60
N ALA A 190 5.56 0.74 -39.34
CA ALA A 190 5.09 1.68 -40.35
C ALA A 190 4.55 3.01 -39.79
N ALA A 191 4.25 3.09 -38.49
CA ALA A 191 3.81 4.32 -37.81
C ALA A 191 4.98 5.11 -37.18
N VAL A 192 6.16 4.51 -37.10
CA VAL A 192 7.39 5.13 -36.57
C VAL A 192 8.31 5.61 -37.71
N SER A 193 8.16 5.02 -38.90
CA SER A 193 8.71 5.51 -40.18
C SER A 193 7.85 6.60 -40.78
#